data_AF-A0A953CVV5-F1
#
_entry.id   AF-A0A953CVV5-F1
#
_cell.length_a   1.000
_cell.length_b   1.000
_cell.length_c   1.000
_cell.angle_alpha   90.00
_cell.angle_beta   90.00
_cell.angle_gamma   90.00
#
_symmetry.space_group_name_H-M   'P 1'
#
loop_
_entity.id
_entity.type
_entity.pdbx_description
1 polymer ?
#
loop_
_entity_poly.entity_id
_entity_poly.type
_entity_poly.pdbx_seq_one_letter_code
_entity_poly.pdbx_strand_id
1 'polypeptide(L)'
;MTNFLLSFTVSERVLACMGLAVILLAAIFGIIPDAVAHGVTEGDKGYIQESTGILPIPFIYLGAKHMITGYDHLLFLLGVIFFLYRLKDVCIYVTLFAVGHIITLLSGVLLEVNISPYFIDAIIGFSIVYKALDNMGAFQRWFGFQPNTQAATFIFGLVHGFGLATKIMEYELSPDGLLPNLIFFNIGVEIGQILALVAILIAINYWRKSDSFMRQAYSANTFMMMLGFLLMGYQITGHFVYSFQI
;
A
#
# COMPACT_ATOMS: atom_id res chain seq x y z
N MET A 1 10.26 13.34 -27.26
CA MET A 1 10.37 12.47 -26.06
C MET A 1 11.76 11.83 -25.87
N THR A 2 12.72 12.08 -26.77
CA THR A 2 14.12 11.64 -26.74
C THR A 2 15.08 12.63 -26.04
N ASN A 3 14.60 13.83 -25.66
CA ASN A 3 15.42 14.95 -25.15
C ASN A 3 15.33 15.18 -23.62
N PHE A 4 14.66 14.31 -22.85
CA PHE A 4 14.54 14.44 -21.38
C PHE A 4 15.62 13.66 -20.60
N LEU A 5 16.04 12.52 -21.15
CA LEU A 5 17.42 12.11 -20.97
C LEU A 5 18.30 13.16 -21.73
N LEU A 6 19.62 13.26 -21.74
CA LEU A 6 20.34 14.44 -22.30
C LEU A 6 20.16 15.79 -21.57
N SER A 7 19.03 16.11 -20.93
CA SER A 7 18.89 17.36 -20.14
C SER A 7 19.61 17.32 -18.79
N PHE A 8 20.05 16.14 -18.39
CA PHE A 8 20.87 15.92 -17.19
C PHE A 8 22.28 15.62 -17.62
N THR A 9 23.23 16.35 -17.04
CA THR A 9 24.66 16.10 -17.20
C THR A 9 24.99 14.68 -16.73
N VAL A 10 26.04 14.09 -17.31
CA VAL A 10 26.49 12.73 -16.94
C VAL A 10 26.78 12.65 -15.44
N SER A 11 27.31 13.73 -14.86
CA SER A 11 27.56 13.85 -13.42
C SER A 11 26.28 13.78 -12.58
N GLU A 12 25.19 14.44 -12.98
CA GLU A 12 23.90 14.38 -12.24
C GLU A 12 23.28 12.98 -12.26
N ARG A 13 23.40 12.25 -13.38
CA ARG A 13 22.94 10.86 -13.49
C ARG A 13 23.74 9.93 -12.60
N VAL A 14 25.06 10.11 -12.60
CA VAL A 14 25.98 9.33 -11.78
C VAL A 14 25.74 9.63 -10.30
N LEU A 15 25.52 10.90 -9.92
CA LEU A 15 25.23 11.29 -8.55
C LEU A 15 23.90 10.71 -8.05
N ALA A 16 22.86 10.69 -8.90
CA ALA A 16 21.59 10.07 -8.57
C ALA A 16 21.72 8.54 -8.40
N CYS A 17 22.49 7.87 -9.25
CA CYS A 17 22.75 6.43 -9.13
C CYS A 17 23.60 6.09 -7.89
N MET A 18 24.58 6.93 -7.56
CA MET A 18 25.41 6.80 -6.35
C MET A 18 24.59 7.06 -5.08
N GLY A 19 23.70 8.07 -5.09
CA GLY A 19 22.76 8.30 -4.00
C GLY A 19 21.81 7.11 -3.79
N LEU A 20 21.29 6.53 -4.88
CA LEU A 20 20.49 5.30 -4.87
C LEU A 20 21.27 4.11 -4.29
N ALA A 21 22.52 3.93 -4.70
CA ALA A 21 23.38 2.85 -4.19
C ALA A 21 23.71 3.03 -2.71
N VAL A 22 23.93 4.26 -2.24
CA VAL A 22 24.20 4.57 -0.82
C VAL A 22 22.94 4.37 0.04
N ILE A 23 21.77 4.74 -0.47
CA ILE A 23 20.48 4.51 0.21
C ILE A 23 20.17 3.00 0.25
N LEU A 24 20.41 2.27 -0.84
CA LEU A 24 20.29 0.81 -0.90
C LEU A 24 21.27 0.14 0.08
N LEU A 25 22.53 0.57 0.11
CA LEU A 25 23.53 0.04 1.04
C LEU A 25 23.19 0.36 2.50
N ALA A 26 22.68 1.56 2.80
CA ALA A 26 22.22 1.92 4.14
C ALA A 26 20.99 1.08 4.56
N ALA A 27 20.03 0.87 3.65
CA ALA A 27 18.86 0.02 3.88
C ALA A 27 19.23 -1.46 4.06
N ILE A 28 20.30 -1.94 3.40
CA ILE A 28 20.79 -3.31 3.51
C ILE A 28 21.61 -3.51 4.80
N PHE A 29 22.38 -2.51 5.26
CA PHE A 29 23.38 -2.69 6.31
C PHE A 29 23.05 -2.08 7.68
N GLY A 30 22.04 -1.22 7.84
CA GLY A 30 21.73 -0.77 9.20
C GLY A 30 20.60 0.23 9.34
N ILE A 31 19.81 -0.02 10.39
CA ILE A 31 18.97 0.96 11.09
C ILE A 31 17.63 1.22 10.39
N ILE A 32 16.78 0.20 10.30
CA ILE A 32 15.36 0.41 10.60
C ILE A 32 15.01 -0.59 11.70
N PRO A 33 14.89 -0.16 12.96
CA PRO A 33 14.33 -1.03 13.99
C PRO A 33 12.92 -1.37 13.54
N ASP A 34 12.65 -2.65 13.35
CA ASP A 34 11.33 -3.19 13.03
C ASP A 34 10.56 -2.36 11.99
N ALA A 35 10.97 -2.46 10.72
CA ALA A 35 10.06 -2.18 9.61
C ALA A 35 8.97 -3.28 9.60
N VAL A 36 8.13 -3.30 10.64
CA VAL A 36 7.03 -4.25 10.80
C VAL A 36 6.11 -4.03 9.61
N ALA A 37 5.83 -5.12 8.88
CA ALA A 37 4.70 -5.15 7.97
C ALA A 37 3.47 -4.66 8.74
N HIS A 38 2.91 -3.49 8.41
CA HIS A 38 1.94 -2.84 9.29
C HIS A 38 0.80 -3.82 9.66
N GLY A 39 0.84 -4.27 10.90
CA GLY A 39 -0.19 -5.06 11.56
C GLY A 39 -0.78 -4.24 12.69
N VAL A 40 -1.79 -4.82 13.32
CA VAL A 40 -2.36 -4.28 14.56
C VAL A 40 -1.28 -4.31 15.66
N THR A 41 -1.14 -3.24 16.43
CA THR A 41 -0.10 -3.16 17.48
C THR A 41 -0.31 -4.24 18.55
N GLU A 42 0.74 -4.74 19.21
CA GLU A 42 0.61 -5.84 20.20
C GLU A 42 -0.44 -5.57 21.28
N GLY A 43 -0.55 -4.34 21.77
CA GLY A 43 -1.58 -3.95 22.74
C GLY A 43 -3.01 -4.02 22.22
N ASP A 44 -3.21 -3.76 20.94
CA ASP A 44 -4.53 -3.93 20.29
C ASP A 44 -4.85 -5.42 20.08
N LYS A 45 -3.83 -6.26 19.81
CA LYS A 45 -4.00 -7.72 19.67
C LYS A 45 -4.54 -8.34 20.95
N GLY A 46 -3.98 -8.00 22.11
CA GLY A 46 -4.47 -8.48 23.41
C GLY A 46 -5.92 -8.04 23.69
N TYR A 47 -6.23 -6.77 23.42
CA TYR A 47 -7.60 -6.25 23.56
C TYR A 47 -8.61 -7.02 22.69
N ILE A 48 -8.21 -7.36 21.46
CA ILE A 48 -9.04 -8.10 20.50
C ILE A 48 -9.26 -9.55 20.95
N GLN A 49 -8.24 -10.22 21.48
CA GLN A 49 -8.32 -11.60 21.94
C GLN A 49 -9.20 -11.78 23.17
N GLU A 50 -9.21 -10.77 24.06
CA GLU A 50 -10.02 -10.79 25.28
C GLU A 50 -11.46 -10.29 25.05
N SER A 51 -11.77 -9.83 23.85
CA SER A 51 -13.04 -9.22 23.48
C SER A 51 -14.03 -10.23 22.87
N THR A 52 -15.20 -10.39 23.47
CA THR A 52 -16.28 -11.25 22.96
C THR A 52 -17.54 -10.47 22.63
N GLY A 53 -18.25 -10.88 21.57
CA GLY A 53 -19.51 -10.28 21.15
C GLY A 53 -19.34 -9.11 20.17
N ILE A 54 -20.42 -8.38 19.92
CA ILE A 54 -20.45 -7.30 18.94
C ILE A 54 -19.88 -6.02 19.56
N LEU A 55 -18.77 -5.52 19.01
CA LEU A 55 -18.02 -4.36 19.49
C LEU A 55 -17.83 -3.33 18.36
N PRO A 56 -18.84 -2.47 18.11
CA PRO A 56 -18.80 -1.57 16.96
C PRO A 56 -17.68 -0.54 17.03
N ILE A 57 -17.56 0.17 18.16
CA ILE A 57 -16.62 1.30 18.31
C ILE A 57 -15.17 0.82 18.21
N PRO A 58 -14.73 -0.23 18.93
CA PRO A 58 -13.34 -0.68 18.86
C PRO A 58 -12.94 -1.16 17.47
N PHE A 59 -13.80 -1.90 16.76
CA PHE A 59 -13.49 -2.38 15.41
C PHE A 59 -13.48 -1.25 14.38
N ILE A 60 -14.38 -0.27 14.48
CA ILE A 60 -14.30 0.95 13.64
C ILE A 60 -12.97 1.68 13.88
N TYR A 61 -12.58 1.87 15.15
CA TYR A 61 -11.32 2.52 15.48
C TYR A 61 -10.13 1.74 14.93
N LEU A 62 -10.13 0.42 15.10
CA LEU A 62 -9.06 -0.45 14.65
C LEU A 62 -8.92 -0.44 13.12
N GLY A 63 -10.03 -0.49 12.39
CA GLY A 63 -10.04 -0.37 10.94
C GLY A 63 -9.53 0.98 10.46
N ALA A 64 -9.94 2.07 11.12
CA ALA A 64 -9.46 3.41 10.79
C ALA A 64 -7.96 3.57 11.09
N LYS A 65 -7.50 3.05 12.23
CA LYS A 65 -6.08 3.01 12.61
C LYS A 65 -5.29 2.24 11.55
N HIS A 66 -5.70 1.02 11.22
CA HIS A 66 -5.06 0.19 10.20
C HIS A 66 -4.87 0.94 8.87
N MET A 67 -5.92 1.60 8.38
CA MET A 67 -5.84 2.35 7.13
C MET A 67 -4.90 3.56 7.21
N ILE A 68 -4.88 4.27 8.34
CA ILE A 68 -4.05 5.49 8.51
C ILE A 68 -2.58 5.14 8.76
N THR A 69 -2.30 4.06 9.49
CA THR A 69 -0.91 3.64 9.77
C THR A 69 -0.35 2.69 8.70
N GLY A 70 -1.16 2.24 7.75
CA GLY A 70 -0.77 1.45 6.58
C GLY A 70 -0.01 2.26 5.54
N TYR A 71 1.32 2.28 5.65
CA TYR A 71 2.18 2.98 4.70
C TYR A 71 2.00 2.47 3.26
N ASP A 72 1.72 1.18 3.08
CA ASP A 72 1.39 0.56 1.80
C ASP A 72 0.13 1.15 1.17
N HIS A 73 -0.96 1.25 1.93
CA HIS A 73 -2.22 1.84 1.51
C HIS A 73 -2.05 3.33 1.19
N LEU A 74 -1.34 4.07 2.05
CA LEU A 74 -1.08 5.50 1.83
C LEU A 74 -0.21 5.74 0.59
N LEU A 75 0.84 4.93 0.37
CA LEU A 75 1.68 5.02 -0.83
C LEU A 75 0.89 4.67 -2.09
N PHE A 76 0.05 3.64 -2.05
CA PHE A 76 -0.80 3.29 -3.18
C PHE A 76 -1.82 4.40 -3.49
N LEU A 77 -2.51 4.91 -2.46
CA LEU A 77 -3.48 6.01 -2.57
C LEU A 77 -2.81 7.29 -3.11
N LEU A 78 -1.63 7.63 -2.60
CA LEU A 78 -0.80 8.73 -3.12
C LEU A 78 -0.52 8.55 -4.62
N GLY A 79 -0.17 7.34 -5.03
CA GLY A 79 0.11 6.98 -6.42
C GLY A 79 -1.12 7.15 -7.30
N VAL A 80 -2.30 6.73 -6.85
CA VAL A 80 -3.56 6.94 -7.55
C VAL A 80 -3.87 8.42 -7.75
N ILE A 81 -3.63 9.27 -6.74
CA ILE A 81 -4.03 10.67 -6.78
C ILE A 81 -3.10 11.56 -7.63
N PHE A 82 -1.81 11.21 -7.76
CA PHE A 82 -0.79 12.05 -8.42
C PHE A 82 -1.25 12.68 -9.74
N PHE A 83 -1.81 11.86 -10.64
CA PHE A 83 -2.21 12.28 -11.99
C PHE A 83 -3.72 12.38 -12.19
N LEU A 84 -4.52 12.07 -11.17
CA LEU A 84 -5.96 12.25 -11.22
C LEU A 84 -6.32 13.67 -10.77
N TYR A 85 -6.86 14.45 -11.71
CA TYR A 85 -7.30 15.82 -11.45
C TYR A 85 -8.80 15.91 -11.13
N ARG A 86 -9.60 14.94 -11.55
CA ARG A 86 -11.04 14.93 -11.35
C ARG A 86 -11.38 14.06 -10.14
N LEU A 87 -12.09 14.64 -9.17
CA LEU A 87 -12.57 13.91 -7.99
C LEU A 87 -13.38 12.67 -8.35
N LYS A 88 -14.18 12.74 -9.43
CA LYS A 88 -14.96 11.58 -9.93
C LYS A 88 -14.06 10.39 -10.24
N ASP A 89 -12.92 10.62 -10.90
CA ASP A 89 -12.01 9.53 -11.27
C ASP A 89 -11.39 8.94 -10.02
N VAL A 90 -10.92 9.79 -9.09
CA VAL A 90 -10.36 9.36 -7.80
C VAL A 90 -11.36 8.49 -7.02
N CYS A 91 -12.63 8.91 -6.93
CA CYS A 91 -13.67 8.13 -6.28
C CYS A 91 -13.85 6.76 -6.94
N ILE A 92 -13.81 6.66 -8.27
CA ILE A 92 -13.93 5.36 -8.96
C ILE A 92 -12.80 4.41 -8.54
N TYR A 93 -11.55 4.88 -8.53
CA TYR A 93 -10.41 4.03 -8.13
C TYR A 93 -10.48 3.61 -6.66
N VAL A 94 -10.81 4.54 -5.78
CA VAL A 94 -10.95 4.29 -4.33
C VAL A 94 -12.07 3.27 -4.07
N THR A 95 -13.21 3.41 -4.76
CA THR A 95 -14.32 2.45 -4.68
C THR A 95 -13.91 1.08 -5.24
N LEU A 96 -13.26 1.01 -6.40
CA LEU A 96 -12.82 -0.27 -6.97
C LEU A 96 -11.86 -1.01 -6.04
N PHE A 97 -10.91 -0.28 -5.44
CA PHE A 97 -10.01 -0.84 -4.44
C PHE A 97 -10.77 -1.36 -3.22
N ALA A 98 -11.66 -0.53 -2.64
CA ALA A 98 -12.45 -0.90 -1.46
C ALA A 98 -13.35 -2.12 -1.72
N VAL A 99 -13.98 -2.20 -2.89
CA VAL A 99 -14.82 -3.34 -3.28
C VAL A 99 -13.99 -4.62 -3.41
N GLY A 100 -12.82 -4.58 -4.06
CA GLY A 100 -11.92 -5.74 -4.12
C GLY A 100 -11.45 -6.16 -2.73
N HIS A 101 -11.08 -5.17 -1.91
CA HIS A 101 -10.61 -5.38 -0.56
C HIS A 101 -11.64 -6.08 0.34
N ILE A 102 -12.88 -5.58 0.40
CA ILE A 102 -13.90 -6.18 1.27
C ILE A 102 -14.28 -7.61 0.82
N ILE A 103 -14.30 -7.88 -0.50
CA ILE A 103 -14.61 -9.22 -1.03
C ILE A 103 -13.63 -10.25 -0.49
N THR A 104 -12.33 -9.97 -0.58
CA THR A 104 -11.26 -10.90 -0.21
C THR A 104 -10.97 -10.91 1.28
N LEU A 105 -11.20 -9.80 1.98
CA LEU A 105 -11.18 -9.77 3.43
C LEU A 105 -12.24 -10.72 4.00
N LEU A 106 -13.51 -10.53 3.62
CA LEU A 106 -14.61 -11.32 4.15
C LEU A 106 -14.50 -12.78 3.73
N SER A 107 -14.26 -13.06 2.45
CA SER A 107 -14.11 -14.45 1.99
C SER A 107 -12.85 -15.11 2.55
N GLY A 108 -11.75 -14.39 2.70
CA GLY A 108 -10.50 -14.91 3.27
C GLY A 108 -10.68 -15.35 4.71
N VAL A 109 -11.36 -14.55 5.54
CA VAL A 109 -11.64 -14.91 6.95
C VAL A 109 -12.71 -16.00 7.04
N LEU A 110 -13.83 -15.86 6.32
CA LEU A 110 -14.97 -16.80 6.45
C LEU A 110 -14.70 -18.19 5.85
N LEU A 111 -13.83 -18.28 4.84
CA LEU A 111 -13.42 -19.55 4.21
C LEU A 111 -12.08 -20.05 4.74
N GLU A 112 -11.49 -19.39 5.74
CA GLU A 112 -10.23 -19.76 6.36
C GLU A 112 -9.08 -19.94 5.34
N VAL A 113 -8.97 -19.01 4.39
CA VAL A 113 -7.99 -19.09 3.29
C VAL A 113 -6.58 -18.83 3.82
N ASN A 114 -5.84 -19.90 4.12
CA ASN A 114 -4.48 -19.79 4.65
C ASN A 114 -3.45 -19.60 3.52
N ILE A 115 -2.97 -18.36 3.36
CA ILE A 115 -1.87 -17.99 2.46
C ILE A 115 -0.81 -17.30 3.29
N SER A 116 0.48 -17.50 2.96
CA SER A 116 1.57 -16.83 3.68
C SER A 116 1.44 -15.30 3.61
N PRO A 117 1.42 -14.59 4.75
CA PRO A 117 1.39 -13.13 4.78
C PRO A 117 2.57 -12.51 4.03
N TYR A 118 3.75 -13.14 4.06
CA TYR A 118 4.93 -12.64 3.36
C TYR A 118 4.73 -12.58 1.84
N PHE A 119 4.09 -13.58 1.24
CA PHE A 119 3.82 -13.57 -0.20
C PHE A 119 2.81 -12.49 -0.58
N ILE A 120 1.75 -12.34 0.21
CA ILE A 120 0.73 -11.32 -0.04
C ILE A 120 1.31 -9.92 0.13
N ASP A 121 2.03 -9.67 1.23
CA ASP A 121 2.64 -8.36 1.51
C ASP A 121 3.74 -8.02 0.48
N ALA A 122 4.42 -9.02 -0.10
CA ALA A 122 5.34 -8.80 -1.22
C ALA A 122 4.61 -8.33 -2.49
N ILE A 123 3.46 -8.93 -2.82
CA ILE A 123 2.62 -8.52 -3.96
C ILE A 123 2.02 -7.12 -3.71
N ILE A 124 1.66 -6.81 -2.46
CA ILE A 124 1.24 -5.46 -2.05
C ILE A 124 2.36 -4.46 -2.32
N GLY A 125 3.60 -4.74 -1.93
CA GLY A 125 4.76 -3.90 -2.25
C GLY A 125 4.96 -3.73 -3.77
N PHE A 126 4.78 -4.81 -4.54
CA PHE A 126 4.81 -4.77 -6.00
C PHE A 126 3.70 -3.89 -6.61
N SER A 127 2.51 -3.82 -6.00
CA SER A 127 1.43 -2.96 -6.47
C SER A 127 1.81 -1.47 -6.48
N ILE A 128 2.64 -1.05 -5.52
CA ILE A 128 3.17 0.32 -5.43
C ILE A 128 4.15 0.57 -6.58
N VAL A 129 5.04 -0.40 -6.85
CA VAL A 129 5.97 -0.36 -7.99
C VAL A 129 5.20 -0.23 -9.30
N TYR A 130 4.20 -1.11 -9.50
CA TYR A 130 3.33 -1.07 -10.66
C TYR A 130 2.70 0.31 -10.82
N LYS A 131 2.15 0.88 -9.73
CA LYS A 131 1.43 2.16 -9.82
C LYS A 131 2.38 3.33 -10.11
N ALA A 132 3.59 3.31 -9.58
CA ALA A 132 4.61 4.30 -9.92
C ALA A 132 5.05 4.21 -11.40
N LEU A 133 5.21 3.01 -11.93
CA LEU A 133 5.52 2.79 -13.35
C LEU A 133 4.38 3.25 -14.28
N ASP A 134 3.15 2.94 -13.91
CA ASP A 134 1.92 3.40 -14.57
C ASP A 134 1.89 4.92 -14.67
N ASN A 135 2.11 5.59 -13.54
CA ASN A 135 2.16 7.05 -13.43
C ASN A 135 3.27 7.70 -14.28
N MET A 136 4.39 7.02 -14.49
CA MET A 136 5.50 7.49 -15.33
C MET A 136 5.31 7.16 -16.83
N GLY A 137 4.20 6.50 -17.21
CA GLY A 137 3.94 6.09 -18.58
C GLY A 137 4.89 5.00 -19.08
N ALA A 138 5.47 4.21 -18.16
CA ALA A 138 6.48 3.21 -18.49
C ALA A 138 5.91 2.10 -19.38
N PHE A 139 4.70 1.62 -19.11
CA PHE A 139 4.09 0.52 -19.87
C PHE A 139 3.88 0.86 -21.34
N GLN A 140 3.29 2.02 -21.63
CA GLN A 140 3.14 2.49 -23.00
C GLN A 140 4.49 2.65 -23.72
N ARG A 141 5.54 3.05 -23.01
CA ARG A 141 6.87 3.25 -23.59
C ARG A 141 7.65 1.96 -23.84
N TRP A 142 7.54 1.00 -22.93
CA TRP A 142 8.29 -0.25 -22.99
C TRP A 142 7.59 -1.29 -23.86
N PHE A 143 6.26 -1.34 -23.82
CA PHE A 143 5.46 -2.39 -24.44
C PHE A 143 4.49 -1.88 -25.52
N GLY A 144 4.36 -0.56 -25.70
CA GLY A 144 3.41 0.01 -26.67
C GLY A 144 1.94 -0.09 -26.26
N PHE A 145 1.66 -0.54 -25.04
CA PHE A 145 0.32 -0.79 -24.51
C PHE A 145 0.19 -0.28 -23.08
N GLN A 146 -0.97 0.29 -22.74
CA GLN A 146 -1.32 0.73 -21.40
C GLN A 146 -2.33 -0.25 -20.77
N PRO A 147 -1.96 -0.95 -19.68
CA PRO A 147 -2.89 -1.80 -18.96
C PRO A 147 -4.10 -1.03 -18.44
N ASN A 148 -5.23 -1.74 -18.29
CA ASN A 148 -6.42 -1.13 -17.68
C ASN A 148 -6.16 -0.87 -16.20
N THR A 149 -5.98 0.40 -15.86
CA THR A 149 -5.67 0.88 -14.52
C THR A 149 -6.79 0.60 -13.52
N GLN A 150 -8.06 0.68 -13.94
CA GLN A 150 -9.21 0.37 -13.08
C GLN A 150 -9.23 -1.11 -12.70
N ALA A 151 -9.00 -1.99 -13.68
CA ALA A 151 -8.89 -3.43 -13.43
C ALA A 151 -7.71 -3.75 -12.51
N ALA A 152 -6.55 -3.13 -12.73
CA ALA A 152 -5.39 -3.30 -11.87
C ALA A 152 -5.68 -2.85 -10.42
N THR A 153 -6.32 -1.69 -10.23
CA THR A 153 -6.70 -1.21 -8.89
C THR A 153 -7.68 -2.14 -8.19
N PHE A 154 -8.66 -2.71 -8.89
CA PHE A 154 -9.55 -3.72 -8.34
C PHE A 154 -8.78 -4.98 -7.91
N ILE A 155 -7.87 -5.48 -8.77
CA ILE A 155 -7.03 -6.64 -8.46
C ILE A 155 -6.13 -6.38 -7.25
N PHE A 156 -5.52 -5.20 -7.15
CA PHE A 156 -4.72 -4.86 -5.96
C PHE A 156 -5.59 -4.76 -4.71
N GLY A 157 -6.81 -4.26 -4.81
CA GLY A 157 -7.80 -4.32 -3.73
C GLY A 157 -8.02 -5.76 -3.25
N LEU A 158 -8.23 -6.70 -4.18
CA LEU A 158 -8.37 -8.14 -3.85
C LEU A 158 -7.13 -8.68 -3.11
N VAL A 159 -5.92 -8.32 -3.53
CA VAL A 159 -4.69 -8.79 -2.86
C VAL A 159 -4.56 -8.18 -1.46
N HIS A 160 -4.85 -6.89 -1.30
CA HIS A 160 -4.77 -6.22 0.01
C HIS A 160 -5.78 -6.80 1.01
N GLY A 161 -7.01 -7.09 0.57
CA GLY A 161 -8.01 -7.69 1.44
C GLY A 161 -7.60 -9.07 1.96
N PHE A 162 -6.93 -9.89 1.13
CA PHE A 162 -6.31 -11.13 1.60
C PHE A 162 -5.18 -10.89 2.60
N GLY A 163 -4.35 -9.86 2.39
CA GLY A 163 -3.24 -9.54 3.30
C GLY A 163 -3.75 -9.26 4.71
N LEU A 164 -4.81 -8.48 4.83
CA LEU A 164 -5.44 -8.23 6.11
C LEU A 164 -6.20 -9.46 6.65
N ALA A 165 -6.87 -10.25 5.80
CA ALA A 165 -7.54 -11.48 6.24
C ALA A 165 -6.57 -12.45 6.93
N THR A 166 -5.39 -12.66 6.34
CA THR A 166 -4.37 -13.56 6.92
C THR A 166 -3.92 -13.08 8.31
N LYS A 167 -3.68 -11.78 8.49
CA LYS A 167 -3.33 -11.19 9.79
C LYS A 167 -4.45 -11.28 10.82
N ILE A 168 -5.71 -11.09 10.39
CA ILE A 168 -6.87 -11.22 11.27
C ILE A 168 -7.03 -12.66 11.78
N MET A 169 -6.78 -13.67 10.93
CA MET A 169 -6.82 -15.07 11.33
C MET A 169 -5.74 -15.41 12.38
N GLU A 170 -4.55 -14.80 12.29
CA GLU A 170 -3.49 -14.91 13.32
C GLU A 170 -3.83 -14.25 14.66
N TYR A 171 -4.90 -13.46 14.72
CA TYR A 171 -5.37 -12.84 15.96
C TYR A 171 -6.33 -13.72 16.74
N GLU A 172 -6.76 -14.86 16.20
CA GLU A 172 -7.65 -15.82 16.87
C GLU A 172 -8.90 -15.15 17.44
N LEU A 173 -9.56 -14.32 16.63
CA LEU A 173 -10.79 -13.63 17.00
C LEU A 173 -11.85 -14.59 17.53
N SER A 174 -12.57 -14.16 18.57
CA SER A 174 -13.76 -14.88 19.03
C SER A 174 -14.76 -15.06 17.88
N PRO A 175 -15.29 -16.28 17.65
CA PRO A 175 -16.37 -16.49 16.68
C PRO A 175 -17.63 -15.69 17.04
N ASP A 176 -17.83 -15.37 18.32
CA ASP A 176 -18.96 -14.59 18.80
C ASP A 176 -18.81 -13.11 18.40
N GLY A 177 -19.66 -12.66 17.47
CA GLY A 177 -19.64 -11.30 16.92
C GLY A 177 -18.67 -11.09 15.75
N LEU A 178 -17.99 -12.15 15.27
CA LEU A 178 -16.96 -12.06 14.22
C LEU A 178 -17.43 -11.27 12.98
N LEU A 179 -18.52 -11.73 12.34
CA LEU A 179 -19.00 -11.10 11.10
C LEU A 179 -19.43 -9.62 11.30
N PRO A 180 -20.25 -9.27 12.32
CA PRO A 180 -20.52 -7.86 12.64
C PRO A 180 -19.25 -7.04 12.88
N ASN A 181 -18.28 -7.58 13.62
CA ASN A 181 -17.03 -6.89 13.93
C ASN A 181 -16.17 -6.66 12.68
N LEU A 182 -16.13 -7.62 11.73
CA LEU A 182 -15.48 -7.43 10.43
C LEU A 182 -16.16 -6.34 9.59
N ILE A 183 -17.49 -6.23 9.66
CA ILE A 183 -18.23 -5.15 8.98
C ILE A 183 -17.85 -3.80 9.60
N PHE A 184 -17.86 -3.70 10.94
CA PHE A 184 -17.45 -2.48 11.65
C PHE A 184 -16.00 -2.10 11.38
N PHE A 185 -15.11 -3.09 11.27
CA PHE A 185 -13.74 -2.88 10.85
C PHE A 185 -13.66 -2.24 9.46
N ASN A 186 -14.40 -2.77 8.47
CA ASN A 186 -14.41 -2.20 7.12
C ASN A 186 -14.97 -0.77 7.10
N ILE A 187 -16.00 -0.47 7.90
CA ILE A 187 -16.50 0.90 8.06
C ILE A 187 -15.37 1.81 8.57
N GLY A 188 -14.59 1.33 9.54
CA GLY A 188 -13.38 1.99 10.01
C GLY A 188 -12.36 2.26 8.91
N VAL A 189 -12.05 1.24 8.10
CA VAL A 189 -11.12 1.35 6.96
C VAL A 189 -11.61 2.40 5.96
N GLU A 190 -12.90 2.38 5.60
CA GLU A 190 -13.49 3.37 4.68
C GLU A 190 -13.39 4.80 5.24
N ILE A 191 -13.66 5.00 6.54
CA ILE A 191 -13.49 6.29 7.21
C ILE A 191 -12.02 6.74 7.14
N GLY A 192 -11.08 5.87 7.51
CA GLY A 192 -9.64 6.15 7.44
C GLY A 192 -9.20 6.50 6.02
N GLN A 193 -9.73 5.79 5.01
CA GLN A 193 -9.42 6.00 3.61
C GLN A 193 -9.92 7.36 3.11
N ILE A 194 -11.15 7.75 3.48
CA ILE A 194 -11.71 9.05 3.13
C ILE A 194 -10.89 10.18 3.78
N LEU A 195 -10.52 10.03 5.05
CA LEU A 195 -9.70 11.02 5.76
C LEU A 195 -8.32 11.18 5.12
N ALA A 196 -7.63 10.07 4.83
CA ALA A 196 -6.35 10.06 4.16
C ALA A 196 -6.45 10.66 2.75
N LEU A 197 -7.48 10.29 2.00
CA LEU A 197 -7.78 10.81 0.66
C LEU A 197 -7.93 12.34 0.68
N VAL A 198 -8.75 12.87 1.59
CA VAL A 198 -8.96 14.32 1.73
C VAL A 198 -7.65 15.02 2.06
N ALA A 199 -6.88 14.51 3.02
CA ALA A 199 -5.60 15.09 3.43
C ALA A 199 -4.59 15.11 2.27
N ILE A 200 -4.42 13.98 1.57
CA ILE A 200 -3.49 13.87 0.44
C ILE A 200 -3.93 14.76 -0.73
N LEU A 201 -5.24 14.82 -1.03
CA LEU A 201 -5.76 15.70 -2.08
C LEU A 201 -5.49 17.17 -1.80
N ILE A 202 -5.67 17.62 -0.55
CA ILE A 202 -5.34 19.00 -0.16
C ILE A 202 -3.85 19.26 -0.36
N ALA A 203 -2.99 18.36 0.12
CA ALA A 203 -1.54 18.49 -0.01
C ALA A 203 -1.09 18.55 -1.48
N ILE A 204 -1.59 17.64 -2.33
CA ILE A 204 -1.24 17.60 -3.76
C ILE A 204 -1.79 18.82 -4.49
N ASN A 205 -3.01 19.25 -4.21
CA ASN A 205 -3.57 20.45 -4.86
C ASN A 205 -2.82 21.72 -4.49
N TYR A 206 -2.31 21.82 -3.27
CA TYR A 206 -1.40 22.89 -2.90
C TYR A 206 -0.07 22.77 -3.66
N TRP A 207 0.51 21.57 -3.69
CA TRP A 207 1.79 21.30 -4.34
C TRP A 207 1.77 21.51 -5.86
N ARG A 208 0.64 21.21 -6.51
CA ARG A 208 0.38 21.47 -7.95
C ARG A 208 0.53 22.93 -8.35
N LYS A 209 0.48 23.87 -7.39
CA LYS A 209 0.71 25.31 -7.66
C LYS A 209 2.19 25.64 -7.92
N SER A 210 3.11 24.71 -7.69
CA SER A 210 4.53 24.91 -7.97
C SER A 210 4.84 24.75 -9.45
N ASP A 211 5.63 25.67 -10.02
CA ASP A 211 6.11 25.60 -11.41
C ASP A 211 6.96 24.34 -11.69
N SER A 212 7.53 23.74 -10.64
CA SER A 212 8.34 22.53 -10.73
C SER A 212 7.56 21.24 -10.48
N PHE A 213 6.23 21.29 -10.36
CA PHE A 213 5.39 20.14 -9.98
C PHE A 213 5.68 18.90 -10.84
N MET A 214 5.76 19.03 -12.17
CA MET A 214 5.98 17.87 -13.05
C MET A 214 7.33 17.19 -12.81
N ARG A 215 8.40 17.96 -12.56
CA ARG A 215 9.73 17.40 -12.24
C ARG A 215 9.70 16.69 -10.90
N GLN A 216 9.10 17.32 -9.90
CA GLN A 216 9.03 16.78 -8.55
C GLN A 216 8.10 15.56 -8.47
N ALA A 217 7.02 15.52 -9.26
CA ALA A 217 6.13 14.38 -9.38
C ALA A 217 6.83 13.15 -9.96
N TYR A 218 7.71 13.33 -10.96
CA TYR A 218 8.54 12.24 -11.46
C TYR A 218 9.49 11.71 -10.38
N SER A 219 10.19 12.59 -9.66
CA SER A 219 11.06 12.21 -8.55
C SER A 219 10.30 11.48 -7.44
N ALA A 220 9.10 11.94 -7.10
CA ALA A 220 8.27 11.31 -6.08
C ALA A 220 7.78 9.93 -6.51
N ASN A 221 7.36 9.74 -7.76
CA ASN A 221 7.03 8.40 -8.29
C ASN A 221 8.25 7.47 -8.30
N THR A 222 9.45 8.00 -8.60
CA THR A 222 10.69 7.21 -8.50
C THR A 222 10.96 6.78 -7.07
N PHE A 223 10.77 7.67 -6.09
CA PHE A 223 10.92 7.36 -4.68
C PHE A 223 9.87 6.35 -4.19
N MET A 224 8.61 6.50 -4.60
CA MET A 224 7.55 5.53 -4.32
C MET A 224 7.86 4.15 -4.89
N MET A 225 8.37 4.10 -6.12
CA MET A 225 8.81 2.85 -6.75
C MET A 225 9.94 2.19 -5.94
N MET A 226 10.91 2.98 -5.48
CA MET A 226 11.98 2.49 -4.60
C MET A 226 11.42 1.91 -3.30
N LEU A 227 10.49 2.61 -2.63
CA LEU A 227 9.83 2.10 -1.42
C LEU A 227 9.05 0.81 -1.69
N GLY A 228 8.34 0.71 -2.81
CA GLY A 228 7.64 -0.50 -3.21
C GLY A 228 8.58 -1.69 -3.38
N PHE A 229 9.73 -1.50 -4.03
CA PHE A 229 10.76 -2.53 -4.14
C PHE A 229 11.38 -2.90 -2.79
N LEU A 230 11.63 -1.92 -1.91
CA LEU A 230 12.14 -2.17 -0.57
C LEU A 230 11.16 -3.00 0.26
N LEU A 231 9.88 -2.65 0.26
CA LEU A 231 8.82 -3.41 0.93
C LEU A 231 8.74 -4.84 0.38
N MET A 232 8.71 -5.00 -0.95
CA MET A 232 8.68 -6.31 -1.58
C MET A 232 9.91 -7.15 -1.21
N GLY A 233 11.11 -6.57 -1.28
CA GLY A 233 12.37 -7.23 -0.96
C GLY A 233 12.46 -7.63 0.52
N TYR A 234 11.96 -6.78 1.42
CA TYR A 234 11.88 -7.07 2.85
C TYR A 234 11.00 -8.32 3.12
N GLN A 235 9.83 -8.40 2.49
CA GLN A 235 8.91 -9.53 2.68
C GLN A 235 9.45 -10.84 2.09
N ILE A 236 10.04 -10.78 0.89
CA ILE A 236 10.67 -11.95 0.26
C ILE A 236 11.84 -12.45 1.12
N THR A 237 12.70 -11.55 1.60
CA THR A 237 13.82 -11.91 2.48
C THR A 237 13.33 -12.47 3.80
N GLY A 238 12.31 -11.85 4.40
CA GLY A 238 11.66 -12.33 5.62
C GLY A 238 11.15 -13.75 5.48
N HIS A 239 10.48 -14.06 4.36
CA HIS A 239 10.03 -15.42 4.06
C HIS A 239 11.20 -16.42 4.09
N PHE A 240 12.31 -16.14 3.39
CA PHE A 240 13.46 -17.05 3.37
C PHE A 240 14.09 -17.21 4.75
N VAL A 241 14.37 -16.11 5.47
CA VAL A 241 15.02 -16.16 6.79
C VAL A 241 14.17 -16.96 7.79
N TYR A 242 12.87 -16.69 7.89
CA TYR A 242 11.99 -17.43 8.79
C TYR A 242 11.81 -18.89 8.37
N SER A 243 11.83 -19.19 7.06
CA SER A 243 11.73 -20.57 6.55
C SER A 243 12.97 -21.42 6.87
N PHE A 244 14.14 -20.80 7.11
CA PHE A 244 15.38 -21.52 7.46
C PHE A 244 15.61 -21.67 8.97
N GLN A 245 14.69 -21.16 9.80
CA GLN A 245 14.77 -21.20 11.26
C GLN A 245 13.88 -22.29 11.90
N ILE A 246 13.27 -23.14 11.07
CA ILE A 246 12.45 -24.31 11.44
C ILE A 246 13.22 -25.60 11.10
#